data_AF-A0A9E1JQU6-F1
#
_entry.id   AF-A0A9E1JQU6-F1
#
_cell.length_a   1.000
_cell.length_b   1.000
_cell.length_c   1.000
_cell.angle_alpha   90.00
_cell.angle_beta   90.00
_cell.angle_gamma   90.00
#
_symmetry.space_group_name_H-M   'P 1'
#
loop_
_entity.id
_entity.type
_entity.pdbx_description
1 polymer ?
#
loop_
_entity_poly.entity_id
_entity_poly.type
_entity_poly.pdbx_seq_one_letter_code
_entity_poly.pdbx_strand_id
1 'polypeptide(L)'
;QFTVHFDPDIIQKSDETVPVIDLWEPFSQVTCPILLFHGLLSDVLTLKIVKQMKLSQPNMMVLTINDCGHAPGLHIPQHNKPILKFLA
;
A
#
# COMPACT_ATOMS: atom_id res chain seq x y z
N GLN A 1 23.22 -2.08 2.99
CA GLN A 1 22.14 -1.56 3.85
C GLN A 1 21.33 -0.59 3.01
N PHE A 2 20.01 -0.75 2.94
CA PHE A 2 19.13 0.15 2.19
C PHE A 2 18.55 1.20 3.14
N THR A 3 18.49 2.46 2.72
CA THR A 3 17.82 3.56 3.43
C THR A 3 16.76 4.15 2.52
N VAL A 4 15.67 4.64 3.10
CA VAL A 4 14.67 5.39 2.35
C VAL A 4 15.28 6.71 1.89
N HIS A 5 15.10 7.05 0.62
CA HIS A 5 15.52 8.32 0.04
C HIS A 5 14.28 9.00 -0.55
N PHE A 6 13.58 9.76 0.30
CA PHE A 6 12.39 10.50 -0.09
C PHE A 6 12.76 11.91 -0.56
N ASP A 7 11.96 12.43 -1.47
CA ASP A 7 11.96 13.85 -1.80
C ASP A 7 11.55 14.65 -0.55
N PRO A 8 12.36 15.65 -0.10
CA PRO A 8 11.99 16.48 1.04
C PRO A 8 10.66 17.23 0.87
N ASP A 9 10.24 17.51 -0.37
CA ASP A 9 8.98 18.20 -0.67
C ASP A 9 7.76 17.27 -0.74
N ILE A 10 7.94 15.94 -0.58
CA ILE A 10 6.84 14.96 -0.67
C ILE A 10 5.73 15.17 0.37
N ILE A 11 6.03 15.88 1.46
CA ILE A 11 5.10 16.19 2.57
C ILE A 11 4.40 17.54 2.35
N GLN A 12 4.64 18.24 1.24
CA GLN A 12 3.85 19.42 0.91
C GLN A 12 2.37 19.03 0.90
N LYS A 13 1.58 19.76 1.69
CA LYS A 13 0.16 19.49 1.93
C LYS A 13 -0.53 19.23 0.60
N SER A 14 -1.28 18.13 0.53
CA SER A 14 -2.20 17.87 -0.58
C SER A 14 -3.03 19.12 -0.81
N ASP A 15 -2.92 19.69 -2.01
CA ASP A 15 -3.72 20.84 -2.42
C ASP A 15 -5.20 20.44 -2.33
N GLU A 16 -5.93 21.05 -1.39
CA GLU A 16 -7.34 20.75 -1.13
C GLU A 16 -8.24 21.08 -2.34
N THR A 17 -7.71 21.79 -3.34
CA THR A 17 -8.39 22.06 -4.61
C THR A 17 -8.30 20.90 -5.60
N VAL A 18 -7.43 19.92 -5.35
CA VAL A 18 -7.31 18.72 -6.18
C VAL A 18 -8.51 17.81 -5.90
N PRO A 19 -9.32 17.48 -6.92
CA PRO A 19 -10.47 16.61 -6.73
C PRO A 19 -10.02 15.22 -6.32
N VAL A 20 -10.77 14.61 -5.39
CA VAL A 20 -10.56 13.21 -5.00
C VAL A 20 -10.75 12.33 -6.23
N ILE A 21 -9.71 11.60 -6.60
CA ILE A 21 -9.78 10.63 -7.69
C ILE A 21 -10.41 9.35 -7.15
N ASP A 22 -11.51 8.92 -7.77
CA ASP A 22 -12.07 7.61 -7.51
C ASP A 22 -11.22 6.54 -8.22
N LEU A 23 -10.55 5.71 -7.43
CA LEU A 23 -9.69 4.64 -7.90
C LEU A 23 -10.36 3.26 -7.89
N TRP A 24 -11.63 3.14 -7.49
CA TRP A 24 -12.29 1.84 -7.38
C TRP A 24 -12.51 1.18 -8.73
N GLU A 25 -13.01 1.94 -9.71
CA GLU A 25 -13.21 1.45 -11.08
C GLU A 25 -11.89 0.93 -11.69
N PRO A 26 -10.80 1.73 -11.77
CA PRO A 26 -9.55 1.22 -12.32
C PRO A 26 -8.92 0.09 -11.49
N PHE A 27 -9.07 0.11 -10.15
CA PHE A 27 -8.57 -0.98 -9.30
C PHE A 27 -9.28 -2.31 -9.57
N SER A 28 -10.58 -2.27 -9.87
CA SER A 28 -11.35 -3.47 -10.22
C SER A 28 -10.90 -4.12 -11.53
N GLN A 29 -10.30 -3.33 -12.42
CA GLN A 29 -9.81 -3.77 -13.73
C GLN A 29 -8.40 -4.38 -13.69
N VAL A 30 -7.72 -4.36 -12.53
CA VAL A 30 -6.41 -5.02 -12.37
C VAL A 30 -6.59 -6.54 -12.49
N THR A 31 -5.91 -7.16 -13.46
CA THR A 31 -6.03 -8.59 -13.77
C THR A 31 -4.83 -9.44 -13.36
N CYS A 32 -3.73 -8.82 -12.95
CA CYS A 32 -2.54 -9.52 -12.49
C CYS A 32 -2.64 -9.88 -11.00
N PRO A 33 -1.81 -10.83 -10.50
CA PRO A 33 -1.69 -11.06 -9.07
C PRO A 33 -1.33 -9.77 -8.32
N ILE A 34 -1.92 -9.59 -7.13
CA ILE A 34 -1.70 -8.40 -6.30
C ILE A 34 -1.16 -8.82 -4.93
N LEU A 35 -0.09 -8.18 -4.49
CA LEU A 35 0.40 -8.23 -3.11
C LEU A 35 0.33 -6.83 -2.49
N LEU A 36 -0.49 -6.68 -1.45
CA LEU A 36 -0.63 -5.45 -0.68
C LEU A 36 0.19 -5.54 0.61
N PHE A 37 1.05 -4.54 0.83
CA PHE A 37 1.66 -4.26 2.13
C PHE A 37 0.84 -3.20 2.84
N HIS A 38 0.31 -3.52 4.02
CA HIS A 38 -0.55 -2.63 4.80
C HIS A 38 0.07 -2.39 6.17
N GLY A 39 0.35 -1.12 6.49
CA GLY A 39 0.67 -0.72 7.86
C GLY A 39 -0.61 -0.67 8.70
N LEU A 40 -0.67 -1.42 9.81
CA LEU A 40 -1.86 -1.50 10.65
C LEU A 40 -2.30 -0.15 11.22
N LEU A 41 -1.35 0.77 11.40
CA LEU A 41 -1.56 2.11 11.93
C LEU A 41 -1.76 3.15 10.81
N SER A 42 -1.96 2.72 9.56
CA SER A 42 -2.12 3.63 8.43
C SER A 42 -3.40 4.47 8.56
N ASP A 43 -3.23 5.78 8.50
CA ASP A 43 -4.28 6.79 8.41
C ASP A 43 -4.76 7.02 6.97
N VAL A 44 -3.87 6.80 5.98
CA VAL A 44 -4.21 6.86 4.54
C VAL A 44 -4.99 5.63 4.07
N LEU A 45 -4.38 4.44 4.15
CA LEU A 45 -5.00 3.18 3.75
C LEU A 45 -5.55 2.43 4.97
N THR A 46 -6.74 2.82 5.43
CA THR A 46 -7.35 2.22 6.62
C THR A 46 -7.75 0.75 6.43
N LEU A 47 -7.91 0.01 7.53
CA LEU A 47 -8.42 -1.38 7.51
C LEU A 47 -9.78 -1.50 6.79
N LYS A 48 -10.63 -0.48 6.86
CA LYS A 48 -11.92 -0.45 6.15
C LYS A 48 -11.70 -0.46 4.63
N ILE A 49 -10.76 0.35 4.14
CA ILE A 49 -10.40 0.40 2.72
C ILE A 49 -9.80 -0.94 2.28
N VAL A 50 -8.88 -1.52 3.06
CA VAL A 50 -8.28 -2.83 2.75
C VAL A 50 -9.34 -3.93 2.63
N LYS A 51 -10.34 -3.93 3.52
CA LYS A 51 -11.47 -4.87 3.43
C LYS A 51 -12.27 -4.69 2.14
N GLN A 52 -12.51 -3.44 1.71
CA GLN A 52 -13.19 -3.17 0.45
C GLN A 52 -12.34 -3.56 -0.77
N MET A 53 -11.03 -3.32 -0.75
CA MET A 53 -10.11 -3.80 -1.78
C MET A 53 -10.15 -5.33 -1.89
N LYS A 54 -10.24 -6.03 -0.76
CA LYS A 54 -10.39 -7.49 -0.69
C LYS A 54 -11.69 -8.00 -1.31
N LEU A 55 -12.78 -7.24 -1.21
CA LEU A 55 -14.04 -7.57 -1.87
C LEU A 55 -13.93 -7.41 -3.40
N SER A 56 -13.27 -6.35 -3.86
CA SER A 56 -13.06 -6.11 -5.31
C SER A 56 -12.02 -7.06 -5.92
N GLN A 57 -10.99 -7.44 -5.16
CA GLN A 57 -9.90 -8.31 -5.58
C GLN A 57 -9.74 -9.50 -4.61
N PRO A 58 -10.61 -10.53 -4.68
CA PRO A 58 -10.62 -11.63 -3.72
C PRO A 58 -9.28 -12.37 -3.60
N ASN A 59 -8.52 -12.46 -4.69
CA ASN A 59 -7.24 -13.17 -4.77
C ASN A 59 -6.01 -12.34 -4.36
N MET A 60 -6.16 -11.04 -4.10
CA MET A 60 -5.05 -10.20 -3.60
C MET A 60 -4.45 -10.79 -2.31
N MET A 61 -3.13 -10.83 -2.18
CA MET A 61 -2.51 -11.18 -0.90
C MET A 61 -2.32 -9.91 -0.06
N VAL A 62 -2.53 -10.00 1.25
CA VAL A 62 -2.37 -8.88 2.16
C VAL A 62 -1.38 -9.25 3.24
N LEU A 63 -0.29 -8.49 3.34
CA LEU A 63 0.65 -8.56 4.45
C LEU A 63 0.46 -7.33 5.34
N THR A 64 -0.06 -7.54 6.55
CA THR A 64 -0.23 -6.48 7.53
C THR A 64 1.00 -6.39 8.43
N ILE A 65 1.50 -5.17 8.65
CA ILE A 65 2.64 -4.87 9.52
C ILE A 65 2.13 -4.08 10.72
N ASN A 66 2.22 -4.69 11.90
CA ASN A 66 1.56 -4.19 13.12
C ASN A 66 2.06 -2.81 13.58
N ASP A 67 3.37 -2.59 13.57
CA ASP A 67 3.99 -1.38 14.12
C ASP A 67 4.32 -0.35 13.03
N CYS A 68 3.45 -0.23 12.00
CA CYS A 68 3.71 0.60 10.84
C CYS A 68 2.47 1.42 10.43
N GLY A 69 2.67 2.71 10.16
CA GLY A 69 1.67 3.61 9.56
C GLY A 69 1.78 3.66 8.03
N HIS A 70 1.49 4.82 7.43
CA HIS A 70 1.75 5.06 6.01
C HIS A 70 3.23 5.48 5.81
N ALA A 71 4.08 4.70 5.14
CA ALA A 71 3.87 3.36 4.59
C ALA A 71 5.03 2.42 4.97
N PRO A 72 4.83 1.08 4.87
CA PRO A 72 5.92 0.12 5.01
C PRO A 72 7.13 0.45 4.14
N GLY A 73 8.27 0.78 4.76
CA GLY A 73 9.43 1.33 4.04
C GLY A 73 10.25 0.34 3.21
N LEU A 74 9.81 -0.91 3.04
CA LEU A 74 10.40 -1.99 2.21
C LEU A 74 11.93 -2.27 2.30
N HIS A 75 12.65 -1.68 3.25
CA HIS A 75 14.11 -1.73 3.36
C HIS A 75 14.64 -2.83 4.31
N ILE A 76 13.75 -3.55 5.00
CA ILE A 76 14.12 -4.61 5.96
C ILE A 76 13.75 -6.01 5.45
N PRO A 77 14.42 -7.07 5.91
CA PRO A 77 14.15 -8.45 5.51
C PRO A 77 12.69 -8.89 5.64
N GLN A 78 12.00 -8.39 6.66
CA GLN A 78 10.59 -8.70 6.92
C GLN A 78 9.68 -8.19 5.79
N HIS A 79 10.07 -7.12 5.10
CA HIS A 79 9.30 -6.55 4.01
C HIS A 79 9.73 -7.10 2.65
N ASN A 80 11.03 -7.34 2.43
CA ASN A 80 11.54 -7.70 1.10
C ASN A 80 11.38 -9.21 0.74
N LYS A 81 11.46 -10.12 1.72
CA LYS A 81 11.32 -11.57 1.46
C LYS A 81 9.96 -11.94 0.88
N PRO A 82 8.82 -11.39 1.37
CA PRO A 82 7.52 -11.61 0.76
C PRO A 82 7.45 -11.15 -0.70
N ILE A 83 8.13 -10.04 -1.06
CA ILE A 83 8.20 -9.56 -2.45
C ILE A 83 8.89 -10.61 -3.33
N LEU A 84 10.07 -11.08 -2.90
CA LEU A 84 10.82 -12.09 -3.67
C LEU A 84 10.02 -13.39 -3.83
N LYS A 85 9.31 -13.83 -2.79
CA LYS A 85 8.43 -15.00 -2.86
C LYS A 85 7.24 -14.78 -3.79
N PHE A 86 6.73 -13.56 -3.87
CA PHE A 86 5.60 -13.23 -4.73
C PHE A 86 5.96 -13.15 -6.21
N LEU A 87 7.20 -12.74 -6.52
CA LEU A 87 7.70 -12.60 -7.89
C LEU A 87 8.31 -13.87 -8.47
N ALA A 88 8.62 -14.86 -7.63
CA ALA A 88 9.17 -16.16 -8.03
C ALA A 88 8.07 -17.07 -8.60
#